data_AF-F0J7I7-F1
#
_entry.id   AF-F0J7I7-F1
#
_cell.length_a   1.000
_cell.length_b   1.000
_cell.length_c   1.000
_cell.angle_alpha   90.00
_cell.angle_beta   90.00
_cell.angle_gamma   90.00
#
_symmetry.space_group_name_H-M   'P 1'
#
loop_
_entity.id
_entity.type
_entity.pdbx_description
1 polymer ?
#
loop_
_entity_poly.entity_id
_entity_poly.type
_entity_poly.pdbx_seq_one_letter_code
_entity_poly.pdbx_strand_id
1 'polypeptide(L)'
;MGLTVKQLSKVQKHPNFCWLRERADRGELLPAATVETKLRIAIDETFPKDGRATQEAIAQLAKSAGVDWGQFWKPETVATGTVAVSGATEIRGTDRLMAQAVRMAIGANVGRSAPGTSGINHIHVGGNAHKNLLFVAETGKLLGVVDFHMDGDMTGGQRNQVEKVGKRISEATSPVTVRGDTVS
;
A
#
# COMPACT_ATOMS: atom_id res chain seq x y z
N MET A 1 -7.04 4.68 28.45
CA MET A 1 -7.37 6.08 28.86
C MET A 1 -6.22 6.98 28.40
N GLY A 2 -6.50 8.02 27.62
CA GLY A 2 -5.48 8.91 27.04
C GLY A 2 -4.84 9.87 28.04
N LEU A 3 -3.80 10.57 27.59
CA LEU A 3 -3.12 11.59 28.38
C LEU A 3 -3.87 12.93 28.29
N THR A 4 -3.93 13.65 29.40
CA THR A 4 -4.39 15.05 29.40
C THR A 4 -3.39 15.95 28.66
N VAL A 5 -3.82 17.15 28.26
CA VAL A 5 -2.96 18.13 27.58
C VAL A 5 -1.69 18.43 28.38
N LYS A 6 -1.81 18.64 29.69
CA LYS A 6 -0.64 18.90 30.56
C LYS A 6 0.31 17.71 30.62
N GLN A 7 -0.20 16.48 30.53
CA GLN A 7 0.63 15.28 30.55
C GLN A 7 1.34 15.05 29.22
N LEU A 8 0.64 15.27 28.10
CA LEU A 8 1.25 15.25 26.76
C LEU A 8 2.43 16.21 26.67
N SER A 9 2.26 17.46 27.09
CA SER A 9 3.34 18.47 27.03
C SER A 9 4.56 18.12 27.89
N LYS A 10 4.42 17.25 28.89
CA LYS A 10 5.57 16.74 29.65
C LYS A 10 6.32 15.67 28.86
N VAL A 11 5.60 14.70 28.30
CA VAL A 11 6.21 13.61 27.50
C VAL A 11 6.81 14.13 26.20
N GLN A 12 6.24 15.17 25.60
CA GLN A 12 6.77 15.82 24.38
C GLN A 12 8.17 16.42 24.54
N LYS A 13 8.62 16.65 25.79
CA LYS A 13 9.98 17.12 26.09
C LYS A 13 10.97 15.98 26.29
N HIS A 14 10.50 14.73 26.28
CA HIS A 14 11.32 13.56 26.54
C HIS A 14 12.24 13.26 25.35
N PRO A 15 13.52 12.88 25.56
CA PRO A 15 14.47 12.60 24.48
C PRO A 15 13.96 11.58 23.45
N ASN A 16 13.31 10.50 23.90
CA ASN A 16 12.74 9.50 22.98
C ASN A 16 11.60 10.06 22.11
N PHE A 17 10.81 11.01 22.61
CA PHE A 17 9.78 11.67 21.80
C PHE A 17 10.43 12.62 20.77
N CYS A 18 11.39 13.44 21.20
CA CYS A 18 12.13 14.35 20.31
C CYS A 18 12.82 13.57 19.17
N TRP A 19 13.46 12.45 19.51
CA TRP A 19 14.11 11.55 18.54
C TRP A 19 13.14 11.00 17.49
N LEU A 20 11.89 10.70 17.87
CA LEU A 20 10.86 10.24 16.94
C LEU A 20 10.43 11.37 16.01
N ARG A 21 10.18 12.56 16.55
CA ARG A 21 9.78 13.74 15.77
C ARG A 21 10.86 14.14 14.77
N GLU A 22 12.12 14.20 15.18
CA GLU A 22 13.24 14.55 14.30
C GLU A 22 13.38 13.61 13.10
N ARG A 23 13.04 12.32 13.27
CA ARG A 23 13.03 11.36 12.17
C ARG A 23 11.82 11.49 11.27
N ALA A 24 10.65 11.74 11.85
CA ALA A 24 9.45 12.05 11.09
C ALA A 24 9.67 13.28 10.20
N ASP A 25 10.28 14.33 10.75
CA ASP A 25 10.61 15.57 10.03
C ASP A 25 11.61 15.33 8.87
N ARG A 26 12.43 14.28 8.97
CA ARG A 26 13.35 13.83 7.91
C ARG A 26 12.70 12.87 6.90
N GLY A 27 11.43 12.50 7.12
CA GLY A 27 10.73 11.50 6.30
C GLY A 27 11.23 10.07 6.49
N GLU A 28 11.91 9.77 7.61
CA GLU A 28 12.40 8.42 7.90
C GLU A 28 11.25 7.49 8.29
N LEU A 29 11.16 6.33 7.63
CA LEU A 29 10.22 5.27 7.98
C LEU A 29 10.71 4.52 9.23
N LEU A 30 9.87 4.51 10.27
CA LEU A 30 10.19 3.88 11.55
C LEU A 30 9.37 2.60 11.77
N PRO A 31 9.98 1.50 12.28
CA PRO A 31 9.23 0.31 12.65
C PRO A 31 8.22 0.57 13.79
N ALA A 32 7.00 0.04 13.70
CA ALA A 32 5.98 0.24 14.74
C ALA A 32 6.44 -0.20 16.13
N ALA A 33 7.17 -1.32 16.22
CA ALA A 33 7.73 -1.79 17.49
C ALA A 33 8.73 -0.79 18.09
N THR A 34 9.52 -0.11 17.24
CA THR A 34 10.45 0.94 17.67
C THR A 34 9.70 2.15 18.19
N VAL A 35 8.68 2.62 17.46
CA VAL A 35 7.83 3.74 17.89
C VAL A 35 7.12 3.41 19.20
N GLU A 36 6.53 2.22 19.32
CA GLU A 36 5.86 1.76 20.55
C GLU A 36 6.83 1.77 21.73
N THR A 37 7.99 1.15 21.56
CA THR A 37 9.00 1.03 22.62
C THR A 37 9.47 2.40 23.08
N LYS A 38 9.77 3.30 22.13
CA LYS A 38 10.24 4.66 22.42
C LYS A 38 9.19 5.48 23.17
N LEU A 39 7.93 5.41 22.75
CA LEU A 39 6.83 6.13 23.39
C LEU A 39 6.47 5.53 24.75
N ARG A 40 6.47 4.20 24.89
CA ARG A 40 6.26 3.51 26.17
C ARG A 40 7.31 3.93 27.19
N ILE A 41 8.60 3.87 26.83
CA ILE A 41 9.70 4.35 27.68
C ILE A 41 9.50 5.82 28.05
N ALA A 42 9.18 6.68 27.07
CA ALA A 42 8.96 8.11 27.34
C ALA A 42 7.82 8.36 28.34
N ILE A 43 6.73 7.60 28.27
CA ILE A 43 5.59 7.71 29.20
C ILE A 43 5.98 7.19 30.58
N ASP A 44 6.58 6.01 30.66
CA ASP A 44 6.89 5.33 31.92
C ASP A 44 7.98 6.08 32.72
N GLU A 45 8.97 6.67 32.04
CA GLU A 45 10.00 7.50 32.68
C GLU A 45 9.46 8.87 33.10
N THR A 46 8.51 9.46 32.35
CA THR A 46 7.88 10.73 32.71
C THR A 46 6.88 10.57 33.86
N PHE A 47 6.22 9.41 33.96
CA PHE A 47 5.22 9.10 34.99
C PHE A 47 5.48 7.73 35.65
N PRO A 48 6.54 7.60 36.46
CA PRO A 48 6.85 6.34 37.11
C PRO A 48 5.70 5.92 38.03
N LYS A 49 5.26 4.66 37.92
CA LYS A 49 4.27 3.98 38.78
C LYS A 49 2.78 4.26 38.50
N ASP A 50 2.43 4.96 37.42
CA ASP A 50 1.02 5.25 37.12
C ASP A 50 0.38 4.34 36.04
N GLY A 51 1.13 3.39 35.47
CA GLY A 51 0.60 2.48 34.42
C GLY A 51 0.05 3.22 33.19
N ARG A 52 0.56 4.42 32.90
CA ARG A 52 -0.02 5.35 31.91
C ARG A 52 0.33 5.01 30.47
N ALA A 53 1.26 4.10 30.22
CA ALA A 53 1.62 3.63 28.87
C ALA A 53 0.55 2.68 28.28
N THR A 54 -0.68 3.20 28.20
CA THR A 54 -1.81 2.55 27.54
C THR A 54 -1.70 2.70 26.01
N GLN A 55 -2.38 1.83 25.28
CA GLN A 55 -2.41 1.90 23.81
C GLN A 55 -2.96 3.25 23.31
N GLU A 56 -3.99 3.82 23.97
CA GLU A 56 -4.53 5.13 23.58
C GLU A 56 -3.52 6.27 23.84
N ALA A 57 -2.77 6.22 24.94
CA ALA A 57 -1.74 7.22 25.25
C ALA A 57 -0.61 7.21 24.22
N ILE A 58 -0.19 6.01 23.80
CA ILE A 58 0.84 5.84 22.77
C ILE A 58 0.33 6.33 21.41
N ALA A 59 -0.94 6.05 21.04
CA ALA A 59 -1.54 6.54 19.79
C ALA A 59 -1.59 8.07 19.74
N GLN A 60 -2.01 8.68 20.85
CA GLN A 60 -2.11 10.13 20.97
C GLN A 60 -0.73 10.81 20.82
N LEU A 61 0.32 10.21 21.38
CA LEU A 61 1.68 10.72 21.26
C LEU A 61 2.30 10.47 19.88
N ALA A 62 2.08 9.30 19.28
CA ALA A 62 2.56 9.01 17.94
C ALA A 62 2.02 10.03 16.91
N LYS A 63 0.70 10.28 16.96
CA LYS A 63 0.06 11.33 16.15
C LYS A 63 0.69 12.71 16.40
N SER A 64 0.99 13.04 17.64
CA SER A 64 1.63 14.32 17.99
C SER A 64 3.09 14.42 17.53
N ALA A 65 3.80 13.30 17.39
CA ALA A 65 5.16 13.26 16.88
C ALA A 65 5.20 13.19 15.34
N GLY A 66 4.06 13.12 14.66
CA GLY A 66 3.99 12.95 13.21
C GLY A 66 4.46 11.57 12.73
N VAL A 67 4.47 10.57 13.61
CA VAL A 67 4.86 9.18 13.28
C VAL A 67 3.64 8.29 13.18
N ASP A 68 3.58 7.50 12.12
CA ASP A 68 2.51 6.52 11.94
C ASP A 68 2.72 5.32 12.89
N TRP A 69 1.76 5.09 13.79
CA TRP A 69 1.79 4.02 14.78
C TRP A 69 0.39 3.48 15.05
N GLY A 70 0.20 2.15 14.94
CA GLY A 70 -1.05 1.46 15.27
C GLY A 70 -2.19 1.66 14.25
N GLN A 71 -2.90 0.55 13.95
CA GLN A 71 -3.91 0.30 12.89
C GLN A 71 -3.59 0.76 11.43
N PHE A 72 -2.63 1.66 11.24
CA PHE A 72 -2.19 2.18 9.94
C PHE A 72 -0.71 1.90 9.66
N TRP A 73 0.05 1.37 10.62
CA TRP A 73 1.37 0.83 10.32
C TRP A 73 1.24 -0.59 9.77
N LYS A 74 1.28 -0.70 8.43
CA LYS A 74 1.79 -1.89 7.76
C LYS A 74 3.22 -1.55 7.33
N PRO A 75 4.20 -2.48 7.42
CA PRO A 75 5.44 -2.27 6.69
C PRO A 75 5.06 -1.88 5.27
N GLU A 76 5.74 -0.88 4.72
CA GLU A 76 5.55 -0.49 3.34
C GLU A 76 5.62 -1.77 2.51
N THR A 77 4.47 -2.26 2.04
CA THR A 77 4.43 -3.51 1.27
C THR A 77 5.07 -3.19 -0.04
N VAL A 78 6.38 -3.38 -0.09
CA VAL A 78 7.16 -3.31 -1.30
C VAL A 78 6.88 -4.59 -2.06
N ALA A 79 6.13 -4.47 -3.15
CA ALA A 79 5.94 -5.58 -4.08
C ALA A 79 6.75 -5.28 -5.34
N THR A 80 7.61 -6.21 -5.73
CA THR A 80 8.38 -6.12 -6.97
C THR A 80 7.87 -7.15 -7.94
N GLY A 81 7.67 -6.75 -9.19
CA GLY A 81 7.20 -7.64 -10.24
C GLY A 81 7.66 -7.17 -11.61
N THR A 82 6.95 -7.62 -12.64
CA THR A 82 7.24 -7.23 -14.02
C THR A 82 5.97 -6.78 -14.72
N VAL A 83 6.12 -5.81 -15.63
CA VAL A 83 5.05 -5.29 -16.48
C VAL A 83 5.48 -5.31 -17.93
N ALA A 84 4.58 -5.61 -18.86
CA ALA A 84 4.83 -5.44 -20.29
C ALA A 84 5.20 -3.97 -20.59
N VAL A 85 6.21 -3.72 -21.42
CA VAL A 85 6.73 -2.36 -21.66
C VAL A 85 5.61 -1.39 -22.08
N SER A 86 4.72 -1.81 -22.96
CA SER A 86 3.56 -1.03 -23.43
C SER A 86 2.51 -0.76 -22.35
N GLY A 87 2.42 -1.62 -21.32
CA GLY A 87 1.51 -1.44 -20.19
C GLY A 87 2.09 -0.60 -19.05
N ALA A 88 3.40 -0.33 -19.05
CA ALA A 88 4.07 0.33 -17.94
C ALA A 88 3.55 1.76 -17.70
N THR A 89 3.32 2.52 -18.77
CA THR A 89 2.81 3.90 -18.69
C THR A 89 1.35 3.99 -18.23
N GLU A 90 0.57 2.91 -18.41
CA GLU A 90 -0.83 2.84 -18.00
C GLU A 90 -0.96 2.60 -16.48
N ILE A 91 0.05 1.98 -15.87
CA ILE A 91 0.03 1.48 -14.49
C ILE A 91 0.87 2.36 -13.56
N ARG A 92 1.98 2.92 -14.05
CA ARG A 92 2.88 3.77 -13.25
C ARG A 92 2.20 5.08 -12.83
N GLY A 93 2.51 5.52 -11.62
CA GLY A 93 1.97 6.74 -11.02
C GLY A 93 1.62 6.57 -9.55
N THR A 94 1.06 7.63 -8.96
CA THR A 94 0.62 7.65 -7.56
C THR A 94 -0.90 7.55 -7.52
N ASP A 95 -1.41 6.33 -7.34
CA ASP A 95 -2.84 6.00 -7.24
C ASP A 95 -2.98 4.81 -6.27
N ARG A 96 -3.61 5.06 -5.12
CA ARG A 96 -3.82 4.05 -4.07
C ARG A 96 -4.53 2.79 -4.57
N LEU A 97 -5.54 2.95 -5.42
CA LEU A 97 -6.36 1.84 -5.91
C LEU A 97 -5.60 1.01 -6.95
N MET A 98 -4.83 1.68 -7.82
CA MET A 98 -3.93 0.99 -8.75
C MET A 98 -2.82 0.25 -8.00
N ALA A 99 -2.14 0.91 -7.06
CA ALA A 99 -1.08 0.31 -6.25
C ALA A 99 -1.58 -0.91 -5.46
N GLN A 100 -2.83 -0.89 -4.99
CA GLN A 100 -3.45 -2.05 -4.36
C GLN A 100 -3.67 -3.21 -5.36
N ALA A 101 -4.24 -2.94 -6.53
CA ALA A 101 -4.49 -3.96 -7.55
C ALA A 101 -3.17 -4.61 -8.04
N VAL A 102 -2.15 -3.79 -8.28
CA VAL A 102 -0.81 -4.23 -8.67
C VAL A 102 -0.17 -5.11 -7.60
N ARG A 103 -0.28 -4.73 -6.31
CA ARG A 103 0.18 -5.57 -5.20
C ARG A 103 -0.53 -6.93 -5.14
N MET A 104 -1.85 -6.95 -5.38
CA MET A 104 -2.62 -8.20 -5.38
C MET A 104 -2.24 -9.13 -6.53
N ALA A 105 -2.01 -8.57 -7.72
CA ALA A 105 -1.54 -9.31 -8.89
C ALA A 105 -0.16 -9.91 -8.64
N ILE A 106 0.82 -9.11 -8.17
CA ILE A 106 2.19 -9.56 -7.95
C ILE A 106 2.31 -10.53 -6.77
N GLY A 107 1.65 -10.23 -5.64
CA GLY A 107 1.93 -10.91 -4.37
C GLY A 107 1.13 -12.20 -4.15
N ALA A 108 -0.06 -12.33 -4.74
CA ALA A 108 -0.96 -13.42 -4.44
C ALA A 108 -1.66 -14.02 -5.66
N ASN A 109 -1.44 -13.48 -6.87
CA ASN A 109 -2.14 -13.87 -8.11
C ASN A 109 -3.67 -13.89 -7.95
N VAL A 110 -4.23 -13.08 -7.05
CA VAL A 110 -5.65 -13.07 -6.72
C VAL A 110 -6.39 -12.29 -7.79
N GLY A 111 -7.10 -12.97 -8.68
CA GLY A 111 -7.93 -12.36 -9.72
C GLY A 111 -8.94 -13.34 -10.30
N ARG A 112 -9.70 -12.88 -11.29
CA ARG A 112 -10.68 -13.69 -12.02
C ARG A 112 -10.20 -13.91 -13.45
N SER A 113 -10.54 -15.04 -14.05
CA SER A 113 -10.24 -15.28 -15.47
C SER A 113 -10.84 -14.17 -16.33
N ALA A 114 -10.02 -13.55 -17.17
CA ALA A 114 -10.50 -12.58 -18.14
C ALA A 114 -11.32 -13.32 -19.22
N PRO A 115 -12.58 -12.93 -19.49
CA PRO A 115 -13.43 -13.67 -20.41
C PRO A 115 -12.83 -13.73 -21.82
N GLY A 116 -12.90 -14.91 -22.45
CA GLY A 116 -12.39 -15.12 -23.81
C GLY A 116 -10.85 -15.20 -23.91
N THR A 117 -10.15 -15.28 -22.79
CA THR A 117 -8.68 -15.43 -22.76
C THR A 117 -8.26 -16.68 -22.01
N SER A 118 -7.06 -17.19 -22.33
CA SER A 118 -6.45 -18.31 -21.62
C SER A 118 -5.23 -17.83 -20.83
N GLY A 119 -5.13 -18.20 -19.56
CA GLY A 119 -4.00 -17.86 -18.69
C GLY A 119 -3.92 -16.39 -18.25
N ILE A 120 -4.87 -15.55 -18.65
CA ILE A 120 -4.94 -14.14 -18.28
C ILE A 120 -6.06 -13.93 -17.26
N ASN A 121 -5.69 -13.30 -16.15
CA ASN A 121 -6.61 -12.87 -15.11
C ASN A 121 -6.77 -11.36 -15.11
N HIS A 122 -7.82 -10.90 -14.44
CA HIS A 122 -8.07 -9.49 -14.18
C HIS A 122 -8.42 -9.22 -12.70
N ILE A 123 -8.13 -8.00 -12.26
CA ILE A 123 -8.52 -7.43 -10.96
C ILE A 123 -9.18 -6.07 -11.20
N HIS A 124 -10.30 -5.83 -10.51
CA HIS A 124 -10.94 -4.52 -10.48
C HIS A 124 -10.07 -3.54 -9.70
N VAL A 125 -9.73 -2.41 -10.33
CA VAL A 125 -8.99 -1.33 -9.68
C VAL A 125 -9.94 -0.57 -8.76
N GLY A 126 -9.70 -0.68 -7.45
CA GLY A 126 -10.50 -0.01 -6.42
C GLY A 126 -11.91 -0.56 -6.22
N GLY A 127 -12.17 -1.80 -6.64
CA GLY A 127 -13.51 -2.40 -6.59
C GLY A 127 -14.49 -1.85 -7.63
N ASN A 128 -14.07 -0.86 -8.43
CA ASN A 128 -14.83 -0.37 -9.56
C ASN A 128 -14.70 -1.36 -10.72
N ALA A 129 -15.83 -1.93 -11.15
CA ALA A 129 -15.86 -2.86 -12.28
C ALA A 129 -15.43 -2.22 -13.60
N HIS A 130 -15.45 -0.89 -13.70
CA HIS A 130 -15.11 -0.19 -14.94
C HIS A 130 -13.62 -0.10 -15.22
N LYS A 131 -12.71 -0.30 -14.25
CA LYS A 131 -11.26 -0.27 -14.53
C LYS A 131 -10.62 -1.58 -14.10
N ASN A 132 -10.03 -2.30 -15.04
CA ASN A 132 -9.50 -3.65 -14.82
C ASN A 132 -8.02 -3.73 -15.16
N LEU A 133 -7.24 -4.24 -14.21
CA LEU A 133 -5.82 -4.58 -14.41
C LEU A 133 -5.72 -6.01 -14.91
N LEU A 134 -5.11 -6.22 -16.08
CA LEU A 134 -4.87 -7.55 -16.66
C LEU A 134 -3.46 -8.04 -16.32
N PHE A 135 -3.35 -9.32 -15.97
CA PHE A 135 -2.08 -9.95 -15.62
C PHE A 135 -2.09 -11.45 -15.96
N VAL A 136 -0.90 -12.04 -16.08
CA VAL A 136 -0.72 -13.46 -16.34
C VAL A 136 -0.88 -14.21 -15.01
N ALA A 137 -1.84 -15.14 -14.95
CA ALA A 137 -2.23 -15.80 -13.71
C ALA A 137 -1.09 -16.59 -13.04
N GLU A 138 -0.24 -17.22 -13.86
CA GLU A 138 0.87 -18.07 -13.38
C GLU A 138 2.04 -17.25 -12.81
N THR A 139 2.35 -16.11 -13.43
CA THR A 139 3.59 -15.37 -13.16
C THR A 139 3.39 -14.04 -12.45
N GLY A 140 2.16 -13.55 -12.36
CA GLY A 140 1.87 -12.21 -11.86
C GLY A 140 2.36 -11.08 -12.80
N LYS A 141 2.84 -11.41 -14.01
CA LYS A 141 3.27 -10.42 -15.01
C LYS A 141 2.10 -9.53 -15.39
N LEU A 142 2.25 -8.23 -15.22
CA LEU A 142 1.23 -7.23 -15.54
C LEU A 142 1.23 -6.93 -17.03
N LEU A 143 0.05 -6.80 -17.63
CA LEU A 143 -0.10 -6.56 -19.07
C LEU A 143 -0.56 -5.13 -19.38
N GLY A 144 -1.39 -4.56 -18.52
CA GLY A 144 -1.97 -3.22 -18.72
C GLY A 144 -3.37 -3.14 -18.14
N VAL A 145 -4.10 -2.09 -18.52
CA VAL A 145 -5.45 -1.85 -18.02
C VAL A 145 -6.47 -1.76 -19.15
N VAL A 146 -7.73 -2.06 -18.83
CA VAL A 146 -8.89 -1.78 -19.68
C VAL A 146 -9.95 -1.03 -18.88
N ASP A 147 -10.75 -0.20 -19.56
CA ASP A 147 -11.71 0.71 -18.93
C ASP A 147 -13.17 0.35 -19.28
N PHE A 148 -13.59 -0.86 -18.89
CA PHE A 148 -14.98 -1.31 -18.91
C PHE A 148 -15.17 -2.53 -17.99
N HIS A 149 -16.42 -2.85 -17.65
CA HIS A 149 -16.76 -4.08 -16.94
C HIS A 149 -16.49 -5.32 -17.79
N MET A 150 -15.71 -6.25 -17.25
CA MET A 150 -15.40 -7.52 -17.88
C MET A 150 -16.42 -8.60 -17.46
N ASP A 151 -17.32 -8.94 -18.37
CA ASP A 151 -18.28 -10.03 -18.22
C ASP A 151 -18.46 -10.82 -19.52
N GLY A 152 -19.42 -11.75 -19.57
CA GLY A 152 -19.71 -12.54 -20.78
C GLY A 152 -20.31 -11.71 -21.93
N ASP A 153 -20.96 -10.59 -21.60
CA ASP A 153 -21.77 -9.77 -22.51
C ASP A 153 -20.98 -8.59 -23.12
N MET A 154 -19.66 -8.58 -22.94
CA MET A 154 -18.77 -7.62 -23.57
C MET A 154 -19.04 -7.45 -25.08
N THR A 155 -19.08 -6.20 -25.53
CA THR A 155 -19.15 -5.85 -26.95
C THR A 155 -17.91 -6.34 -27.70
N GLY A 156 -18.01 -6.48 -29.02
CA GLY A 156 -16.86 -6.84 -29.86
C GLY A 156 -15.67 -5.89 -29.69
N GLY A 157 -15.93 -4.58 -29.53
CA GLY A 157 -14.89 -3.59 -29.26
C GLY A 157 -14.18 -3.82 -27.92
N GLN A 158 -14.92 -4.15 -26.87
CA GLN A 158 -14.35 -4.48 -25.55
C GLN A 158 -13.52 -5.76 -25.60
N ARG A 159 -14.01 -6.82 -26.25
CA ARG A 159 -13.25 -8.06 -26.48
C ARG A 159 -11.94 -7.80 -27.22
N ASN A 160 -11.97 -6.97 -28.26
CA ASN A 160 -10.76 -6.58 -29.00
C ASN A 160 -9.75 -5.83 -28.11
N GLN A 161 -10.21 -4.99 -27.17
CA GLN A 161 -9.32 -4.33 -26.21
C GLN A 161 -8.69 -5.32 -25.24
N VAL A 162 -9.47 -6.26 -24.69
CA VAL A 162 -8.96 -7.35 -23.83
C VAL A 162 -7.90 -8.17 -24.58
N GLU A 163 -8.18 -8.58 -25.82
CA GLU A 163 -7.25 -9.37 -26.63
C GLU A 163 -5.98 -8.58 -26.95
N LYS A 164 -6.10 -7.30 -27.29
CA LYS A 164 -4.96 -6.41 -27.56
C LYS A 164 -4.04 -6.30 -26.35
N VAL A 165 -4.59 -6.10 -25.15
CA VAL A 165 -3.81 -6.06 -23.92
C VAL A 165 -3.26 -7.46 -23.58
N GLY A 166 -4.03 -8.51 -23.79
CA GLY A 166 -3.63 -9.90 -23.54
C GLY A 166 -2.44 -10.36 -24.38
N LYS A 167 -2.35 -9.91 -25.63
CA LYS A 167 -1.22 -10.18 -26.54
C LYS A 167 0.13 -9.66 -26.00
N ARG A 168 0.13 -8.76 -25.02
CA ARG A 168 1.36 -8.29 -24.35
C ARG A 168 2.03 -9.35 -23.48
N ILE A 169 1.42 -10.54 -23.32
CA ILE A 169 2.04 -11.68 -22.63
C ILE A 169 3.39 -12.06 -23.25
N SER A 170 3.55 -11.95 -24.57
CA SER A 170 4.80 -12.23 -25.29
C SER A 170 5.76 -11.03 -25.37
N GLU A 171 5.36 -9.87 -24.86
CA GLU A 171 6.16 -8.65 -24.91
C GLU A 171 7.31 -8.69 -23.89
N ALA A 172 8.39 -7.95 -24.19
CA ALA A 172 9.44 -7.65 -23.22
C ALA A 172 8.86 -6.99 -21.96
N THR A 173 9.55 -7.20 -20.82
CA THR A 173 9.12 -6.68 -19.53
C THR A 173 10.02 -5.55 -19.02
N SER A 174 9.42 -4.67 -18.25
CA SER A 174 10.09 -3.68 -17.40
C SER A 174 9.86 -4.06 -15.93
N PRO A 175 10.85 -3.86 -15.04
CA PRO A 175 10.62 -4.02 -13.61
C PRO A 175 9.59 -2.99 -13.12
N VAL A 176 8.79 -3.42 -12.14
CA VAL A 176 7.87 -2.54 -11.43
C VAL A 176 8.00 -2.77 -9.93
N THR A 177 7.97 -1.67 -9.18
CA THR A 177 7.97 -1.65 -7.72
C THR A 177 6.76 -0.88 -7.25
N VAL A 178 5.99 -1.49 -6.34
CA VAL A 178 4.92 -0.79 -5.64
C VAL A 178 5.42 -0.39 -4.27
N ARG A 179 5.33 0.90 -3.97
CA ARG A 179 5.76 1.48 -2.71
C ARG A 179 4.65 2.41 -2.19
N GLY A 180 3.99 2.02 -1.10
CA GLY A 180 2.80 2.71 -0.60
C GLY A 180 1.69 2.77 -1.66
N ASP A 181 1.38 3.98 -2.11
CA ASP A 181 0.38 4.28 -3.16
C ASP A 181 1.01 4.56 -4.53
N THR A 182 2.32 4.37 -4.66
CA THR A 182 3.07 4.65 -5.89
C THR A 182 3.51 3.36 -6.59
N VAL A 183 3.36 3.34 -7.91
CA VAL A 183 3.89 2.30 -8.80
C VAL A 183 4.97 2.93 -9.67
N SER A 184 6.20 2.43 -9.55
CA SER A 184 7.40 2.92 -10.26
C SER A 184 8.10 1.82 -11.06
#